data_AF-A0A919S7F7-F1
#
_entry.id   AF-A0A919S7F7-F1
#
_cell.length_a   1.000
_cell.length_b   1.000
_cell.length_c   1.000
_cell.angle_alpha   90.00
_cell.angle_beta   90.00
_cell.angle_gamma   90.00
#
_symmetry.space_group_name_H-M   'P 1'
#
loop_
_entity.id
_entity.type
_entity.pdbx_description
1 polymer ?
#
loop_
_entity_poly.entity_id
_entity_poly.type
_entity_poly.pdbx_seq_one_letter_code
_entity_poly.pdbx_strand_id
1 'polypeptide(L)'
;MAQKPQEGTTDPSTVRNVVLVGHSGAGKTTLVEALLAATGTISRAGSVAEGTTVSDHDPAAVRQQRSVTLSCAPLVHDGVKVNLLDTPGYADFVGELRAGLRAADAALFVVSAADGVDESTVTLWEECAAIGMPRAVVITRLDHPRADYEQTLQDCQDAFGENVLPIYQPMLGDDGAEIAGLIGLVTLRVLDYSTGYPPREAEFEQAHLMPIKDDRDLLIEAIIAESEDEDLMETYVAGELISTATLVPDLEKAVARGTFYPVIPVCSATGVGLDALLDGLVNAAPTPMEHDLPVVTGVDGSPLPPLTCDPDGPLVAEVIRTTIDRHVGRVSLVRVFSGTLRPEQVVHASGHGLEERGHPDHDADERIAHVYSPLGAQLREVGLCVAGDICAITESGSAETGDTLSGKEQPLLMEPWSMPEPLLPIAVVARSRSDEDALAKNLAQLVAGDPTLRLDRNPDTRQLVLWCMGESHAEVVLDRLRAGGVELGTEPVA
;
A
#
# COMPACT_ATOMS: atom_id res chain seq x y z
N MET A 1 -31.67 -7.34 12.01
CA MET A 1 -31.19 -6.28 12.92
C MET A 1 -29.99 -5.66 12.22
N ALA A 2 -30.04 -4.37 11.87
CA ALA A 2 -28.84 -3.69 11.37
C ALA A 2 -27.79 -3.72 12.48
N GLN A 3 -26.59 -4.21 12.16
CA GLN A 3 -25.45 -4.12 13.08
C GLN A 3 -25.23 -2.65 13.39
N LYS A 4 -25.04 -2.29 14.66
CA LYS A 4 -24.63 -0.92 15.01
C LYS A 4 -23.28 -0.64 14.31
N PRO A 5 -23.08 0.57 13.75
CA PRO A 5 -21.77 0.97 13.24
C PRO A 5 -20.72 0.79 14.33
N GLN A 6 -19.54 0.30 13.95
CA GLN A 6 -18.41 0.31 14.87
C GLN A 6 -17.88 1.74 15.04
N GLU A 7 -17.29 2.02 16.20
CA GLU A 7 -16.54 3.26 16.41
C GLU A 7 -15.32 3.26 15.49
N GLY A 8 -15.19 4.29 14.65
CA GLY A 8 -13.99 4.50 13.83
C GLY A 8 -12.85 5.07 14.66
N THR A 9 -11.63 5.07 14.12
CA THR A 9 -10.49 5.74 14.74
C THR A 9 -10.78 7.24 14.84
N THR A 10 -10.47 7.85 15.99
CA THR A 10 -10.72 9.28 16.25
C THR A 10 -9.44 10.11 16.39
N ASP A 11 -8.30 9.46 16.56
CA ASP A 11 -7.00 10.09 16.75
C ASP A 11 -6.05 9.70 15.60
N PRO A 12 -5.66 10.65 14.72
CA PRO A 12 -4.76 10.37 13.60
C PRO A 12 -3.40 9.79 14.02
N SER A 13 -2.92 10.07 15.25
CA SER A 13 -1.64 9.56 15.74
C SER A 13 -1.63 8.02 15.93
N THR A 14 -2.82 7.41 15.98
CA THR A 14 -3.02 5.96 16.10
C THR A 14 -3.32 5.27 14.77
N VAL A 15 -3.04 5.93 13.64
CA VAL A 15 -3.14 5.35 12.30
C VAL A 15 -1.76 5.18 11.68
N ARG A 16 -1.57 4.09 10.92
CA ARG A 16 -0.44 3.87 10.02
C ARG A 16 -0.98 3.46 8.66
N ASN A 17 -0.55 4.11 7.59
CA ASN A 17 -0.93 3.74 6.22
C ASN A 17 0.31 3.22 5.50
N VAL A 18 0.33 1.92 5.23
CA VAL A 18 1.54 1.24 4.76
C VAL A 18 1.25 0.50 3.49
N VAL A 19 1.93 0.88 2.40
CA VAL A 19 1.81 0.20 1.11
C VAL A 19 2.86 -0.87 0.95
N LEU A 20 2.46 -2.04 0.46
CA LEU A 20 3.39 -3.12 0.15
C LEU A 20 3.83 -2.98 -1.31
N VAL A 21 5.14 -2.93 -1.53
CA VAL A 21 5.77 -2.75 -2.84
C VAL A 21 6.71 -3.91 -3.12
N GLY A 22 6.81 -4.36 -4.37
CA GLY A 22 7.73 -5.42 -4.76
C GLY A 22 7.20 -6.22 -5.95
N HIS A 23 8.05 -7.05 -6.55
CA HIS A 23 7.71 -7.79 -7.75
C HIS A 23 6.54 -8.77 -7.56
N SER A 24 5.94 -9.21 -8.67
CA SER A 24 4.92 -10.27 -8.68
C SER A 24 5.49 -11.56 -8.12
N GLY A 25 4.81 -12.18 -7.15
CA GLY A 25 5.28 -13.39 -6.48
C GLY A 25 6.20 -13.17 -5.27
N ALA A 26 6.55 -11.92 -4.94
CA ALA A 26 7.34 -11.59 -3.74
C ALA A 26 6.64 -11.94 -2.41
N GLY A 27 5.36 -12.32 -2.45
CA GLY A 27 4.60 -12.73 -1.25
C GLY A 27 3.86 -11.59 -0.55
N LYS A 28 3.67 -10.42 -1.19
CA LYS A 28 2.91 -9.27 -0.64
C LYS A 28 1.54 -9.67 -0.11
N THR A 29 0.69 -10.23 -0.96
CA THR A 29 -0.66 -10.68 -0.59
C THR A 29 -0.62 -11.75 0.50
N THR A 30 0.29 -12.72 0.40
CA THR A 30 0.46 -13.76 1.42
C THR A 30 0.87 -13.18 2.77
N LEU A 31 1.70 -12.14 2.79
CA LEU A 31 2.09 -11.40 3.99
C LEU A 31 0.90 -10.66 4.60
N VAL A 32 0.10 -9.96 3.78
CA VAL A 32 -1.13 -9.31 4.25
C VAL A 32 -2.07 -10.31 4.90
N GLU A 33 -2.34 -11.46 4.25
CA GLU A 33 -3.17 -12.52 4.82
C GLU A 33 -2.64 -13.04 6.17
N ALA A 34 -1.32 -13.23 6.26
CA ALA A 34 -0.68 -13.71 7.48
C ALA A 34 -0.79 -12.69 8.63
N LEU A 35 -0.60 -11.39 8.35
CA LEU A 35 -0.74 -10.31 9.35
C LEU A 35 -2.20 -10.16 9.81
N LEU A 36 -3.16 -10.25 8.89
CA LEU A 36 -4.59 -10.23 9.22
C LEU A 36 -4.98 -11.41 10.11
N ALA A 37 -4.43 -12.60 9.85
CA ALA A 37 -4.68 -13.78 10.67
C ALA A 37 -3.98 -13.70 12.04
N ALA A 38 -2.75 -13.21 12.07
CA ALA A 38 -1.94 -13.04 13.29
C ALA A 38 -2.59 -12.07 14.29
N THR A 39 -3.24 -11.02 13.79
CA THR A 39 -3.98 -10.03 14.60
C THR A 39 -5.42 -10.48 14.92
N GLY A 40 -5.86 -11.62 14.40
CA GLY A 40 -7.23 -12.11 14.55
C GLY A 40 -8.28 -11.31 13.77
N THR A 41 -7.84 -10.42 12.86
CA THR A 41 -8.73 -9.67 11.95
C THR A 41 -9.51 -10.64 11.05
N ILE A 42 -8.86 -11.71 10.61
CA ILE A 42 -9.48 -12.87 9.98
C ILE A 42 -9.18 -14.12 10.78
N SER A 43 -10.05 -15.13 10.69
CA SER A 43 -9.88 -16.37 11.47
C SER A 43 -8.71 -17.25 10.99
N ARG A 44 -8.33 -17.12 9.71
CA ARG A 44 -7.26 -17.89 9.07
C ARG A 44 -6.82 -17.16 7.81
N ALA A 45 -5.52 -17.19 7.53
CA ALA A 45 -4.95 -16.69 6.28
C ALA A 45 -5.53 -17.45 5.07
N GLY A 46 -5.94 -16.71 4.05
CA GLY A 46 -6.32 -17.21 2.74
C GLY A 46 -5.11 -17.63 1.91
N SER A 47 -5.38 -18.15 0.71
CA SER A 47 -4.38 -18.63 -0.24
C SER A 47 -4.64 -18.05 -1.61
N VAL A 48 -3.60 -17.46 -2.21
CA VAL A 48 -3.63 -16.99 -3.61
C VAL A 48 -3.95 -18.13 -4.56
N ALA A 49 -3.38 -19.32 -4.29
CA ALA A 49 -3.60 -20.48 -5.14
C ALA A 49 -5.05 -20.97 -5.12
N GLU A 50 -5.71 -20.84 -3.96
CA GLU A 50 -7.11 -21.24 -3.77
C GLU A 50 -8.12 -20.12 -4.07
N GLY A 51 -7.64 -18.90 -4.34
CA GLY A 51 -8.50 -17.73 -4.57
C GLY A 51 -9.30 -17.31 -3.34
N THR A 52 -8.73 -17.49 -2.14
CA THR A 52 -9.40 -17.26 -0.85
C THR A 52 -8.85 -16.08 -0.06
N THR A 53 -7.93 -15.31 -0.64
CA THR A 53 -7.39 -14.10 0.00
C THR A 53 -8.45 -12.99 0.05
N VAL A 54 -8.34 -12.15 1.07
CA VAL A 54 -9.13 -10.94 1.26
C VAL A 54 -8.80 -9.91 0.17
N SER A 55 -7.52 -9.71 -0.12
CA SER A 55 -7.08 -8.69 -1.08
C SER A 55 -7.52 -9.01 -2.51
N ASP A 56 -7.33 -10.25 -2.98
CA ASP A 56 -7.58 -10.65 -4.37
C ASP A 56 -9.00 -11.22 -4.57
N HIS A 57 -10.01 -10.37 -4.39
CA HIS A 57 -11.40 -10.76 -4.59
C HIS A 57 -11.94 -10.43 -6.01
N ASP A 58 -11.18 -9.67 -6.82
CA ASP A 58 -11.51 -9.45 -8.23
C ASP A 58 -11.43 -10.80 -8.99
N PRO A 59 -12.45 -11.17 -9.80
CA PRO A 59 -12.44 -12.41 -10.57
C PRO A 59 -11.22 -12.58 -11.49
N ALA A 60 -10.67 -11.49 -12.03
CA ALA A 60 -9.45 -11.51 -12.83
C ALA A 60 -8.22 -11.84 -11.97
N ALA A 61 -8.13 -11.28 -10.75
CA ALA A 61 -7.05 -11.59 -9.82
C ALA A 61 -7.06 -13.08 -9.43
N VAL A 62 -8.24 -13.61 -9.07
CA VAL A 62 -8.43 -15.03 -8.73
C VAL A 62 -8.04 -15.94 -9.90
N ARG A 63 -8.48 -15.61 -11.12
CA ARG A 63 -8.22 -16.42 -12.32
C ARG A 63 -6.73 -16.43 -12.68
N GLN A 64 -6.08 -15.27 -12.58
CA GLN A 64 -4.67 -15.09 -12.96
C GLN A 64 -3.70 -15.40 -11.81
N GLN A 65 -4.21 -15.66 -10.59
CA GLN A 65 -3.43 -15.91 -9.37
C GLN A 65 -2.39 -14.81 -9.10
N ARG A 66 -2.79 -13.57 -9.34
CA ARG A 66 -1.99 -12.36 -9.07
C ARG A 66 -2.91 -11.17 -8.81
N SER A 67 -2.50 -10.25 -7.96
CA SER A 67 -3.20 -9.00 -7.75
C SER A 67 -3.18 -8.14 -9.01
N VAL A 68 -4.34 -7.59 -9.37
CA VAL A 68 -4.52 -6.68 -10.52
C VAL A 68 -5.12 -5.32 -10.11
N THR A 69 -5.49 -5.17 -8.84
CA THR A 69 -6.04 -3.95 -8.25
C THR A 69 -5.42 -3.69 -6.89
N LEU A 70 -5.37 -2.42 -6.48
CA LEU A 70 -5.10 -2.02 -5.11
C LEU A 70 -6.18 -2.56 -4.16
N SER A 71 -5.79 -3.06 -3.00
CA SER A 71 -6.69 -3.42 -1.90
C SER A 71 -6.25 -2.79 -0.59
N CYS A 72 -7.21 -2.41 0.25
CA CYS A 72 -6.96 -1.89 1.60
C CYS A 72 -7.48 -2.88 2.64
N ALA A 73 -6.59 -3.30 3.54
CA ALA A 73 -6.86 -4.27 4.59
C ALA A 73 -6.41 -3.71 5.97
N PRO A 74 -7.32 -3.07 6.71
CA PRO A 74 -7.05 -2.57 8.05
C PRO A 74 -6.95 -3.70 9.06
N LEU A 75 -5.93 -3.63 9.92
CA LEU A 75 -5.80 -4.42 11.15
C LEU A 75 -5.59 -3.50 12.35
N VAL A 76 -5.72 -4.06 13.56
CA VAL A 76 -5.39 -3.34 14.80
C VAL A 76 -4.36 -4.15 15.57
N HIS A 77 -3.25 -3.51 15.94
CA HIS A 77 -2.19 -4.06 16.77
C HIS A 77 -1.82 -3.03 17.83
N ASP A 78 -1.76 -3.42 19.10
CA ASP A 78 -1.46 -2.54 20.24
C ASP A 78 -2.22 -1.20 20.27
N GLY A 79 -3.50 -1.23 19.86
CA GLY A 79 -4.37 -0.06 19.84
C GLY A 79 -4.14 0.90 18.67
N VAL A 80 -3.20 0.58 17.76
CA VAL A 80 -2.93 1.33 16.53
C VAL A 80 -3.58 0.61 15.35
N LYS A 81 -4.29 1.37 14.52
CA LYS A 81 -4.87 0.88 13.27
C LYS A 81 -3.82 0.95 12.16
N VAL A 82 -3.51 -0.18 11.55
CA VAL A 82 -2.61 -0.25 10.39
C VAL A 82 -3.44 -0.57 9.16
N ASN A 83 -3.51 0.37 8.22
CA ASN A 83 -4.08 0.17 6.90
C ASN A 83 -2.99 -0.42 5.99
N LEU A 84 -3.07 -1.73 5.74
CA LEU A 84 -2.20 -2.38 4.76
C LEU A 84 -2.76 -2.18 3.36
N LEU A 85 -1.98 -1.56 2.49
CA LEU A 85 -2.32 -1.31 1.09
C LEU A 85 -1.58 -2.33 0.21
N ASP A 86 -2.29 -3.39 -0.19
CA ASP A 86 -1.75 -4.46 -1.04
C ASP A 86 -1.81 -4.03 -2.50
N THR A 87 -0.67 -3.99 -3.17
CA THR A 87 -0.55 -3.53 -4.56
C THR A 87 -0.21 -4.65 -5.54
N PRO A 88 -0.63 -4.55 -6.81
CA PRO A 88 -0.10 -5.39 -7.88
C PRO A 88 1.42 -5.27 -8.01
N GLY A 89 2.10 -6.42 -8.16
CA GLY A 89 3.55 -6.45 -8.41
C GLY A 89 3.96 -6.53 -9.88
N TYR A 90 3.02 -6.35 -10.81
CA TYR A 90 3.26 -6.46 -12.25
C TYR A 90 3.22 -5.06 -12.88
N ALA A 91 4.21 -4.75 -13.72
CA ALA A 91 4.42 -3.39 -14.25
C ALA A 91 3.21 -2.81 -14.99
N ASP A 92 2.44 -3.66 -15.69
CA ASP A 92 1.22 -3.23 -16.40
C ASP A 92 0.14 -2.64 -15.48
N PHE A 93 0.23 -2.84 -14.15
CA PHE A 93 -0.70 -2.29 -13.16
C PHE A 93 -0.07 -1.19 -12.30
N VAL A 94 0.99 -0.52 -12.77
CA VAL A 94 1.67 0.55 -12.02
C VAL A 94 0.76 1.71 -11.61
N GLY A 95 -0.35 1.94 -12.31
CA GLY A 95 -1.39 2.89 -11.89
C GLY A 95 -1.98 2.58 -10.51
N GLU A 96 -2.30 1.31 -10.26
CA GLU A 96 -2.83 0.82 -8.97
C GLU A 96 -1.77 0.95 -7.87
N LEU A 97 -0.51 0.67 -8.20
CA LEU A 97 0.61 0.82 -7.27
C LEU A 97 0.81 2.28 -6.88
N ARG A 98 0.78 3.21 -7.84
CA ARG A 98 0.88 4.65 -7.57
C ARG A 98 -0.29 5.20 -6.78
N ALA A 99 -1.50 4.69 -7.01
CA ALA A 99 -2.65 4.99 -6.16
C ALA A 99 -2.40 4.51 -4.70
N GLY A 100 -1.81 3.33 -4.52
CA GLY A 100 -1.40 2.82 -3.21
C GLY A 100 -0.36 3.73 -2.53
N LEU A 101 0.67 4.16 -3.26
CA LEU A 101 1.67 5.12 -2.76
C LEU A 101 1.05 6.45 -2.35
N ARG A 102 0.07 6.94 -3.11
CA ARG A 102 -0.66 8.19 -2.78
C ARG A 102 -1.46 8.08 -1.48
N ALA A 103 -1.97 6.91 -1.17
CA ALA A 103 -2.76 6.67 0.03
C ALA A 103 -1.92 6.35 1.28
N ALA A 104 -0.64 6.01 1.09
CA ALA A 104 0.27 5.58 2.15
C ALA A 104 1.09 6.72 2.73
N ASP A 105 1.52 6.52 3.98
CA ASP A 105 2.51 7.34 4.66
C ASP A 105 3.88 6.63 4.72
N ALA A 106 3.93 5.32 4.45
CA ALA A 106 5.19 4.57 4.30
C ALA A 106 5.07 3.40 3.32
N ALA A 107 6.21 3.00 2.76
CA ALA A 107 6.32 1.87 1.85
C ALA A 107 7.12 0.70 2.45
N LEU A 108 6.51 -0.48 2.44
CA LEU A 108 7.11 -1.75 2.83
C LEU A 108 7.55 -2.52 1.59
N PHE A 109 8.84 -2.54 1.32
CA PHE A 109 9.44 -3.26 0.20
C PHE A 109 9.57 -4.74 0.52
N VAL A 110 8.74 -5.55 -0.11
CA VAL A 110 8.68 -7.00 0.06
C VAL A 110 9.57 -7.66 -0.98
N VAL A 111 10.64 -8.28 -0.51
CA VAL A 111 11.66 -8.94 -1.35
C VAL A 111 11.68 -10.44 -1.03
N SER A 112 11.58 -11.28 -2.05
CA SER A 112 11.63 -12.73 -1.88
C SER A 112 13.07 -13.19 -1.72
N ALA A 113 13.37 -13.92 -0.64
CA ALA A 113 14.68 -14.54 -0.42
C ALA A 113 15.08 -15.54 -1.53
N ALA A 114 14.15 -15.94 -2.39
CA ALA A 114 14.36 -16.88 -3.47
C ALA A 114 14.50 -16.24 -4.86
N ASP A 115 14.05 -14.99 -5.00
CA ASP A 115 13.93 -14.32 -6.30
C ASP A 115 14.77 -13.02 -6.39
N GLY A 116 15.15 -12.44 -5.24
CA GLY A 116 15.99 -11.23 -5.17
C GLY A 116 15.23 -9.94 -5.52
N VAL A 117 15.99 -8.90 -5.87
CA VAL A 117 15.46 -7.57 -6.23
C VAL A 117 15.45 -7.41 -7.75
N ASP A 118 14.33 -6.97 -8.32
CA ASP A 118 14.21 -6.67 -9.75
C ASP A 118 14.32 -5.16 -10.04
N GLU A 119 14.63 -4.80 -11.29
CA GLU A 119 14.84 -3.42 -11.73
C GLU A 119 13.59 -2.53 -11.53
N SER A 120 12.39 -3.13 -11.60
CA SER A 120 11.14 -2.42 -11.35
C SER A 120 11.01 -2.00 -9.88
N THR A 121 11.39 -2.87 -8.94
CA THR A 121 11.43 -2.55 -7.52
C THR A 121 12.49 -1.49 -7.21
N VAL A 122 13.66 -1.51 -7.87
CA VAL A 122 14.68 -0.46 -7.73
C VAL A 122 14.17 0.90 -8.20
N THR A 123 13.52 0.95 -9.36
CA THR A 123 12.94 2.19 -9.89
C THR A 123 11.91 2.78 -8.91
N LEU A 124 11.05 1.93 -8.33
CA LEU A 124 10.07 2.35 -7.32
C LEU A 124 10.70 2.80 -6.01
N TRP A 125 11.84 2.21 -5.61
CA TRP A 125 12.61 2.65 -4.46
C TRP A 125 13.11 4.09 -4.66
N GLU A 126 13.62 4.41 -5.86
CA GLU A 126 14.06 5.75 -6.23
C GLU A 126 12.88 6.74 -6.34
N GLU A 127 11.74 6.32 -6.88
CA GLU A 127 10.52 7.15 -6.92
C GLU A 127 10.07 7.54 -5.49
N CYS A 128 10.08 6.58 -4.56
CA CYS A 128 9.79 6.83 -3.15
C CYS A 128 10.83 7.77 -2.50
N ALA A 129 12.12 7.60 -2.84
CA ALA A 129 13.19 8.45 -2.36
C ALA A 129 13.01 9.92 -2.77
N ALA A 130 12.60 10.15 -4.02
CA ALA A 130 12.44 11.48 -4.59
C ALA A 130 11.39 12.35 -3.87
N ILE A 131 10.43 11.71 -3.19
CA ILE A 131 9.39 12.39 -2.41
C ILE A 131 9.58 12.24 -0.89
N GLY A 132 10.71 11.68 -0.45
CA GLY A 132 11.01 11.48 0.97
C GLY A 132 10.09 10.47 1.67
N MET A 133 9.52 9.50 0.94
CA MET A 133 8.65 8.48 1.52
C MET A 133 9.45 7.56 2.46
N PRO A 134 9.05 7.40 3.73
CA PRO A 134 9.62 6.43 4.66
C PRO A 134 9.48 5.00 4.14
N ARG A 135 10.54 4.22 4.33
CA ARG A 135 10.69 2.91 3.70
C ARG A 135 11.27 1.88 4.67
N ALA A 136 10.80 0.65 4.54
CA ALA A 136 11.36 -0.52 5.22
C ALA A 136 11.39 -1.70 4.24
N VAL A 137 12.21 -2.71 4.54
CA VAL A 137 12.32 -3.92 3.73
C VAL A 137 11.87 -5.13 4.54
N VAL A 138 11.08 -6.01 3.92
CA VAL A 138 10.73 -7.32 4.45
C VAL A 138 11.25 -8.38 3.51
N ILE A 139 12.12 -9.25 4.02
CA ILE A 139 12.62 -10.41 3.26
C ILE A 139 11.70 -11.60 3.55
N THR A 140 10.96 -12.03 2.53
CA THR A 140 9.96 -13.09 2.61
C THR A 140 10.46 -14.42 2.03
N ARG A 141 9.59 -15.44 2.07
CA ARG A 141 9.81 -16.76 1.43
C ARG A 141 11.09 -17.45 1.90
N LEU A 142 11.42 -17.24 3.18
CA LEU A 142 12.54 -17.86 3.89
C LEU A 142 12.45 -19.39 3.95
N ASP A 143 11.25 -19.94 3.77
CA ASP A 143 10.93 -21.38 3.69
C ASP A 143 11.21 -22.00 2.32
N HIS A 144 11.53 -21.18 1.31
CA HIS A 144 11.74 -21.69 -0.03
C HIS A 144 13.08 -22.44 -0.15
N PRO A 145 13.17 -23.58 -0.88
CA PRO A 145 14.42 -24.35 -1.00
C PRO A 145 15.61 -23.62 -1.65
N ARG A 146 15.36 -22.46 -2.28
CA ARG A 146 16.38 -21.58 -2.88
C ARG A 146 16.59 -20.30 -2.06
N ALA A 147 15.98 -20.19 -0.89
CA ALA A 147 16.06 -18.99 -0.08
C ALA A 147 17.50 -18.80 0.42
N ASP A 148 18.02 -17.59 0.24
CA ASP A 148 19.31 -17.18 0.77
C ASP A 148 19.15 -15.77 1.37
N TYR A 149 18.99 -15.71 2.69
CA TYR A 149 18.76 -14.45 3.38
C TYR A 149 19.96 -13.51 3.30
N GLU A 150 21.17 -14.03 3.51
CA GLU A 150 22.39 -13.22 3.51
C GLU A 150 22.64 -12.61 2.14
N GLN A 151 22.52 -13.41 1.07
CA GLN A 151 22.66 -12.89 -0.29
C GLN A 151 21.55 -11.89 -0.63
N THR A 152 20.30 -12.16 -0.22
CA THR A 152 19.18 -11.24 -0.50
C THR A 152 19.33 -9.91 0.25
N LEU A 153 19.85 -9.93 1.48
CA LEU A 153 20.15 -8.72 2.23
C LEU A 153 21.23 -7.89 1.51
N GLN A 154 22.31 -8.55 1.04
CA GLN A 154 23.35 -7.88 0.26
C GLN A 154 22.79 -7.31 -1.04
N ASP A 155 21.95 -8.05 -1.77
CA ASP A 155 21.30 -7.57 -2.99
C ASP A 155 20.43 -6.34 -2.73
N CYS A 156 19.73 -6.30 -1.58
CA CYS A 156 18.98 -5.13 -1.15
C CYS A 156 19.91 -3.94 -0.85
N GLN A 157 21.03 -4.15 -0.16
CA GLN A 157 21.99 -3.09 0.14
C GLN A 157 22.63 -2.52 -1.13
N ASP A 158 23.01 -3.38 -2.07
CA ASP A 158 23.59 -2.98 -3.35
C ASP A 158 22.58 -2.19 -4.20
N ALA A 159 21.30 -2.56 -4.14
CA ALA A 159 20.23 -1.95 -4.94
C ALA A 159 19.67 -0.66 -4.33
N PHE A 160 19.55 -0.60 -3.01
CA PHE A 160 18.80 0.45 -2.29
C PHE A 160 19.68 1.39 -1.45
N GLY A 161 20.91 0.99 -1.15
CA GLY A 161 21.91 1.76 -0.41
C GLY A 161 22.34 1.14 0.92
N GLU A 162 23.47 1.63 1.46
CA GLU A 162 24.14 1.10 2.66
C GLU A 162 23.31 1.23 3.94
N ASN A 163 22.35 2.15 3.99
CA ASN A 163 21.46 2.35 5.14
C ASN A 163 20.29 1.33 5.20
N VAL A 164 20.28 0.34 4.31
CA VAL A 164 19.40 -0.83 4.40
C VAL A 164 20.04 -1.86 5.32
N LEU A 165 19.64 -1.85 6.59
CA LEU A 165 20.29 -2.65 7.63
C LEU A 165 19.29 -3.55 8.36
N PRO A 166 19.68 -4.80 8.69
CA PRO A 166 18.83 -5.71 9.44
C PRO A 166 18.64 -5.19 10.86
N ILE A 167 17.40 -5.25 11.33
CA ILE A 167 17.09 -5.06 12.76
C ILE A 167 16.83 -6.39 13.48
N TYR A 168 16.63 -7.46 12.71
CA TYR A 168 16.59 -8.84 13.18
C TYR A 168 17.46 -9.72 12.27
N GLN A 169 18.14 -10.69 12.87
CA GLN A 169 18.87 -11.76 12.16
C GLN A 169 18.15 -13.10 12.30
N PRO A 170 17.93 -13.87 11.21
CA PRO A 170 17.37 -15.21 11.30
C PRO A 170 18.27 -16.15 12.10
N MET A 171 17.65 -16.96 12.94
CA MET A 171 18.31 -18.03 13.68
C MET A 171 17.84 -19.37 13.12
N LEU A 172 18.79 -20.18 12.68
CA LEU A 172 18.53 -21.56 12.24
C LEU A 172 18.17 -22.45 13.44
N GLY A 173 17.30 -23.42 13.21
CA GLY A 173 16.98 -24.47 14.17
C GLY A 173 18.11 -25.49 14.33
N ASP A 174 17.87 -26.47 15.20
CA ASP A 174 18.84 -27.55 15.51
C ASP A 174 19.23 -28.39 14.29
N ASP A 175 18.40 -28.42 13.24
CA ASP A 175 18.67 -29.11 11.99
C ASP A 175 19.64 -28.36 11.06
N GLY A 176 19.93 -27.09 11.38
CA GLY A 176 20.78 -26.20 10.60
C GLY A 176 20.22 -25.85 9.22
N ALA A 177 18.92 -26.03 8.99
CA ALA A 177 18.29 -25.83 7.68
C ALA A 177 17.07 -24.91 7.75
N GLU A 178 16.19 -25.10 8.73
CA GLU A 178 14.98 -24.28 8.86
C GLU A 178 15.23 -23.08 9.78
N ILE A 179 14.66 -21.93 9.44
CA ILE A 179 14.67 -20.77 10.33
C ILE A 179 13.67 -21.02 11.46
N ALA A 180 14.18 -21.13 12.68
CA ALA A 180 13.40 -21.42 13.88
C ALA A 180 13.33 -20.24 14.85
N GLY A 181 14.04 -19.14 14.58
CA GLY A 181 14.11 -18.00 15.48
C GLY A 181 14.49 -16.70 14.78
N LEU A 182 14.34 -15.59 15.48
CA LEU A 182 14.93 -14.30 15.14
C LEU A 182 15.71 -13.74 16.33
N ILE A 183 16.84 -13.09 16.06
CA ILE A 183 17.63 -12.38 17.07
C ILE A 183 17.53 -10.88 16.79
N GLY A 184 16.95 -10.12 17.71
CA GLY A 184 16.84 -8.66 17.59
C GLY A 184 18.19 -7.98 17.82
N LEU A 185 18.68 -7.24 16.84
CA LEU A 185 20.01 -6.62 16.88
C LEU A 185 20.05 -5.38 17.78
N VAL A 186 18.95 -4.61 17.79
CA VAL A 186 18.76 -3.50 18.73
C VAL A 186 18.37 -4.04 20.10
N THR A 187 17.31 -4.84 20.15
CA THR A 187 16.65 -5.24 21.40
C THR A 187 17.45 -6.24 22.22
N LEU A 188 18.39 -6.96 21.61
CA LEU A 188 19.09 -8.11 22.20
C LEU A 188 18.10 -9.08 22.83
N ARG A 189 17.08 -9.47 22.05
CA ARG A 189 16.09 -10.50 22.42
C ARG A 189 16.09 -11.61 21.38
N VAL A 190 15.80 -12.82 21.83
CA VAL A 190 15.59 -13.98 20.96
C VAL A 190 14.10 -14.27 20.88
N LEU A 191 13.57 -14.31 19.67
CA LEU A 191 12.21 -14.74 19.35
C LEU A 191 12.30 -16.18 18.85
N ASP A 192 11.88 -17.14 19.67
CA ASP A 192 11.94 -18.57 19.37
C ASP A 192 10.60 -19.08 18.83
N TYR A 193 10.58 -19.48 17.56
CA TYR A 193 9.43 -20.03 16.84
C TYR A 193 9.49 -21.56 16.70
N SER A 194 10.41 -22.25 17.38
CA SER A 194 10.55 -23.71 17.33
C SER A 194 9.27 -24.46 17.76
N THR A 195 8.40 -23.82 18.53
CA THR A 195 7.09 -24.35 18.91
C THR A 195 5.91 -23.77 18.13
N GLY A 196 6.18 -23.04 17.05
CA GLY A 196 5.21 -22.33 16.21
C GLY A 196 4.99 -20.88 16.64
N TYR A 197 4.10 -20.19 15.91
CA TYR A 197 3.65 -18.83 16.21
C TYR A 197 2.49 -18.84 17.23
N PRO A 198 2.44 -17.92 18.22
CA PRO A 198 3.41 -16.84 18.48
C PRO A 198 4.73 -17.33 19.11
N PRO A 199 5.83 -16.57 18.98
CA PRO A 199 7.13 -17.00 19.50
C PRO A 199 7.19 -16.98 21.02
N ARG A 200 8.16 -17.71 21.56
CA ARG A 200 8.62 -17.54 22.94
C ARG A 200 9.76 -16.55 22.97
N GLU A 201 9.65 -15.53 23.82
CA GLU A 201 10.79 -14.68 24.12
C GLU A 201 11.78 -15.44 25.02
N ALA A 202 13.04 -15.48 24.58
CA ALA A 202 14.14 -16.05 25.34
C ALA A 202 15.21 -14.99 25.64
N GLU A 203 15.93 -15.19 26.75
CA GLU A 203 17.04 -14.31 27.13
C GLU A 203 18.19 -14.40 26.14
N PHE A 204 18.81 -13.26 25.86
CA PHE A 204 19.98 -13.20 25.02
C PHE A 204 21.24 -13.64 25.78
N GLU A 205 21.89 -14.69 25.29
CA GLU A 205 23.15 -15.20 25.82
C GLU A 205 24.36 -14.73 25.01
N GLN A 206 25.54 -14.74 25.63
CA GLN A 206 26.81 -14.40 24.99
C GLN A 206 27.07 -15.21 23.69
N ALA A 207 26.61 -16.45 23.62
CA ALA A 207 26.77 -17.29 22.44
C ALA A 207 26.02 -16.74 21.21
N HIS A 208 24.92 -16.00 21.41
CA HIS A 208 24.16 -15.37 20.34
C HIS A 208 24.85 -14.14 19.76
N LEU A 209 25.81 -13.53 20.49
CA LEU A 209 26.47 -12.30 20.03
C LEU A 209 27.46 -12.55 18.89
N MET A 210 28.19 -13.67 18.93
CA MET A 210 29.20 -13.97 17.90
C MET A 210 28.64 -13.99 16.46
N PRO A 211 27.51 -14.65 16.16
CA PRO A 211 26.99 -14.70 14.78
C PRO A 211 26.42 -13.38 14.27
N ILE A 212 25.99 -12.47 15.14
CA ILE A 212 25.35 -11.21 14.74
C ILE A 212 26.26 -9.99 14.87
N LYS A 213 27.50 -10.19 15.33
CA LYS A 213 28.34 -9.09 15.83
C LYS A 213 28.56 -8.02 14.77
N ASP A 214 28.96 -8.44 13.57
CA ASP A 214 29.34 -7.50 12.51
C ASP A 214 28.13 -6.69 12.02
N ASP A 215 26.98 -7.34 11.79
CA ASP A 215 25.74 -6.65 11.43
C ASP A 215 25.24 -5.72 12.52
N ARG A 216 25.37 -6.15 13.78
CA ARG A 216 24.98 -5.33 14.92
C ARG A 216 25.88 -4.11 15.06
N ASP A 217 27.18 -4.27 14.88
CA ASP A 217 28.13 -3.15 14.96
C ASP A 217 27.80 -2.11 13.88
N LEU A 218 27.59 -2.54 12.64
CA LEU A 218 27.14 -1.67 11.53
C LEU A 218 25.81 -0.97 11.84
N LEU A 219 24.82 -1.71 12.37
CA LEU A 219 23.52 -1.15 12.74
C LEU A 219 23.64 -0.05 13.79
N ILE A 220 24.42 -0.29 14.85
CA ILE A 220 24.58 0.67 15.95
C ILE A 220 25.34 1.91 15.47
N GLU A 221 26.39 1.74 14.66
CA GLU A 221 27.11 2.87 14.05
C GLU A 221 26.18 3.73 13.19
N ALA A 222 25.33 3.11 12.36
CA ALA A 222 24.38 3.84 11.52
C ALA A 222 23.34 4.61 12.35
N ILE A 223 22.78 4.01 13.41
CA ILE A 223 21.80 4.70 14.28
C ILE A 223 22.43 5.93 14.95
N ILE A 224 23.68 5.79 15.46
CA ILE A 224 24.39 6.90 16.11
C ILE A 224 24.73 8.01 15.11
N ALA A 225 25.11 7.65 13.88
CA ALA A 225 25.40 8.63 12.84
C ALA A 225 24.19 9.51 12.52
N GLU A 226 22.97 8.97 12.60
CA GLU A 226 21.72 9.69 12.35
C GLU A 226 21.27 10.57 13.52
N SER A 227 21.71 10.28 14.76
CA SER A 227 21.32 11.04 15.95
C SER A 227 22.13 12.33 16.15
N GLU A 228 23.29 12.46 15.47
CA GLU A 228 24.27 13.53 15.68
C GLU A 228 24.74 13.66 17.15
N ASP A 229 24.65 12.57 17.94
CA ASP A 229 25.00 12.54 19.36
C ASP A 229 26.44 12.09 19.57
N GLU A 230 27.33 13.05 19.88
CA GLU A 230 28.75 12.78 20.15
C GLU A 230 28.97 11.89 21.38
N ASP A 231 28.11 11.98 22.41
CA ASP A 231 28.25 11.20 23.65
C ASP A 231 27.93 9.71 23.40
N LEU A 232 26.95 9.42 22.53
CA LEU A 232 26.64 8.04 22.11
C LEU A 232 27.79 7.41 21.33
N MET A 233 28.41 8.17 20.43
CA MET A 233 29.56 7.70 19.67
C MET A 233 30.75 7.40 20.58
N GLU A 234 31.07 8.29 21.53
CA GLU A 234 32.15 8.07 22.49
C GLU A 234 31.91 6.81 23.34
N THR A 235 30.68 6.62 23.80
CA THR A 235 30.27 5.43 24.59
C THR A 235 30.45 4.15 23.79
N TYR A 236 30.03 4.14 22.52
CA TYR A 236 30.19 2.98 21.64
C TYR A 236 31.66 2.66 21.36
N VAL A 237 32.48 3.67 21.04
CA VAL A 237 33.93 3.51 20.79
C VAL A 237 34.68 2.99 22.03
N ALA A 238 34.19 3.32 23.22
CA ALA A 238 34.71 2.77 24.48
C ALA A 238 34.37 1.27 24.69
N GLY A 239 33.53 0.68 23.82
CA GLY A 239 33.08 -0.71 23.90
C GLY A 239 31.96 -0.94 24.90
N GLU A 240 31.26 0.13 25.32
CA GLU A 240 30.13 0.03 26.23
C GLU A 240 28.84 -0.28 25.46
N LEU A 241 27.94 -1.06 26.09
CA LEU A 241 26.64 -1.38 25.49
C LEU A 241 25.69 -0.20 25.64
N ILE A 242 25.22 0.33 24.52
CA ILE A 242 24.16 1.35 24.50
C ILE A 242 22.82 0.68 24.78
N SER A 243 22.00 1.33 25.61
CA SER A 243 20.69 0.82 25.98
C SER A 243 19.69 0.92 24.81
N THR A 244 18.80 -0.05 24.71
CA THR A 244 17.71 -0.06 23.72
C THR A 244 16.83 1.19 23.78
N ALA A 245 16.52 1.64 25.00
CA ALA A 245 15.70 2.82 25.25
C ALA A 245 16.34 4.11 24.70
N THR A 246 17.66 4.09 24.48
CA THR A 246 18.40 5.21 23.90
C THR A 246 18.40 5.15 22.37
N LEU A 247 18.51 3.95 21.78
CA LEU A 247 18.63 3.76 20.33
C LEU A 247 17.30 3.84 19.59
N VAL A 248 16.21 3.37 20.21
CA VAL A 248 14.90 3.26 19.56
C VAL A 248 14.37 4.62 19.06
N PRO A 249 14.38 5.71 19.86
CA PRO A 249 13.89 7.01 19.39
C PRO A 249 14.67 7.56 18.19
N ASP A 250 15.99 7.34 18.15
CA ASP A 250 16.84 7.77 17.04
C ASP A 250 16.57 6.97 15.78
N LEU A 251 16.40 5.64 15.92
CA LEU A 251 15.99 4.76 14.84
C LEU A 251 14.62 5.16 14.27
N GLU A 252 13.61 5.36 15.11
CA GLU A 252 12.26 5.78 14.70
C GLU A 252 12.31 7.08 13.88
N LYS A 253 13.08 8.07 14.36
CA LYS A 253 13.27 9.35 13.70
C LYS A 253 14.00 9.20 12.35
N ALA A 254 14.99 8.33 12.25
CA ALA A 254 15.73 8.08 11.02
C ALA A 254 14.84 7.35 9.98
N VAL A 255 14.00 6.42 10.42
CA VAL A 255 13.00 5.75 9.57
C VAL A 255 11.96 6.75 9.05
N ALA A 256 11.38 7.56 9.94
CA ALA A 256 10.39 8.57 9.57
C ALA A 256 10.94 9.65 8.62
N ARG A 257 12.25 9.91 8.66
CA ARG A 257 12.94 10.83 7.73
C ARG A 257 13.35 10.18 6.41
N GLY A 258 13.24 8.84 6.30
CA GLY A 258 13.71 8.10 5.15
C GLY A 258 15.23 8.14 4.98
N THR A 259 16.00 8.21 6.07
CA THR A 259 17.46 8.12 6.04
C THR A 259 17.97 6.75 6.49
N PHE A 260 17.17 6.00 7.25
CA PHE A 260 17.44 4.62 7.67
C PHE A 260 16.32 3.68 7.22
N TYR A 261 16.67 2.47 6.78
CA TYR A 261 15.71 1.52 6.21
C TYR A 261 15.82 0.13 6.86
N PRO A 262 14.94 -0.22 7.81
CA PRO A 262 15.06 -1.47 8.56
C PRO A 262 14.69 -2.67 7.70
N VAL A 263 15.47 -3.75 7.81
CA VAL A 263 15.18 -5.05 7.21
C VAL A 263 14.64 -6.02 8.25
N ILE A 264 13.48 -6.62 7.97
CA ILE A 264 12.84 -7.63 8.82
C ILE A 264 12.64 -8.93 8.03
N PRO A 265 13.28 -10.05 8.42
CA PRO A 265 12.98 -11.38 7.88
C PRO A 265 11.60 -11.88 8.33
N VAL A 266 10.78 -12.34 7.38
CA VAL A 266 9.44 -12.88 7.66
C VAL A 266 9.18 -14.16 6.87
N CYS A 267 8.58 -15.16 7.51
CA CYS A 267 7.99 -16.30 6.83
C CYS A 267 6.49 -16.37 7.10
N SER A 268 5.68 -15.95 6.12
CA SER A 268 4.21 -15.95 6.24
C SER A 268 3.61 -17.34 6.48
N ALA A 269 4.29 -18.41 6.06
CA ALA A 269 3.80 -19.77 6.20
C ALA A 269 3.96 -20.31 7.64
N THR A 270 5.09 -20.02 8.30
CA THR A 270 5.39 -20.48 9.65
C THR A 270 5.01 -19.46 10.73
N GLY A 271 4.89 -18.19 10.35
CA GLY A 271 4.64 -17.06 11.23
C GLY A 271 5.90 -16.40 11.79
N VAL A 272 7.10 -16.88 11.42
CA VAL A 272 8.37 -16.26 11.82
C VAL A 272 8.37 -14.79 11.41
N GLY A 273 8.66 -13.89 12.34
CA GLY A 273 8.80 -12.45 12.11
C GLY A 273 7.49 -11.66 11.98
N LEU A 274 6.31 -12.28 12.07
CA LEU A 274 5.05 -11.54 11.98
C LEU A 274 4.85 -10.57 13.15
N ASP A 275 5.16 -10.99 14.37
CA ASP A 275 5.14 -10.16 15.58
C ASP A 275 6.17 -9.02 15.49
N ALA A 276 7.42 -9.34 15.12
CA ALA A 276 8.46 -8.34 14.91
C ALA A 276 8.07 -7.27 13.86
N LEU A 277 7.43 -7.70 12.75
CA LEU A 277 6.93 -6.77 11.74
C LEU A 277 5.75 -5.94 12.29
N LEU A 278 4.77 -6.54 12.96
CA LEU A 278 3.64 -5.81 13.56
C LEU A 278 4.11 -4.75 14.56
N ASP A 279 5.05 -5.12 15.44
CA ASP A 279 5.66 -4.19 16.40
C ASP A 279 6.44 -3.09 15.68
N GLY A 280 7.20 -3.43 14.62
CA GLY A 280 7.91 -2.46 13.80
C GLY A 280 6.96 -1.47 13.10
N LEU A 281 5.83 -1.95 12.55
CA LEU A 281 4.84 -1.08 11.90
C LEU A 281 4.17 -0.12 12.89
N VAL A 282 3.89 -0.57 14.12
CA VAL A 282 3.26 0.30 15.12
C VAL A 282 4.23 1.34 15.69
N ASN A 283 5.46 0.92 15.98
CA ASN A 283 6.44 1.77 16.68
C ASN A 283 7.26 2.65 15.73
N ALA A 284 7.61 2.18 14.53
CA ALA A 284 8.56 2.87 13.65
C ALA A 284 7.97 3.39 12.34
N ALA A 285 6.82 2.89 11.87
CA ALA A 285 6.18 3.51 10.71
C ALA A 285 5.64 4.90 11.10
N PRO A 286 5.72 5.90 10.21
CA PRO A 286 5.27 7.25 10.48
C PRO A 286 3.77 7.33 10.67
N THR A 287 3.35 8.29 11.48
CA THR A 287 1.95 8.70 11.54
C THR A 287 1.60 9.60 10.34
N PRO A 288 0.34 9.65 9.90
CA PRO A 288 -0.12 10.62 8.90
C PRO A 288 0.21 12.08 9.22
N MET A 289 0.45 12.40 10.50
CA MET A 289 0.74 13.76 10.95
C MET A 289 2.19 14.19 10.69
N GLU A 290 3.06 13.25 10.33
CA GLU A 290 4.49 13.50 10.09
C GLU A 290 4.79 13.84 8.63
N HIS A 291 3.79 13.83 7.75
CA HIS A 291 3.90 14.15 6.34
C HIS A 291 3.27 15.50 6.01
N ASP A 292 3.95 16.24 5.13
CA ASP A 292 3.34 17.39 4.47
C ASP A 292 2.22 16.91 3.55
N LEU A 293 1.08 17.61 3.59
CA LEU A 293 -0.04 17.33 2.70
C LEU A 293 0.28 17.87 1.29
N PRO A 294 -0.27 17.25 0.23
CA PRO A 294 -0.22 17.83 -1.11
C PRO A 294 -0.80 19.24 -1.14
N VAL A 295 -0.38 20.05 -2.11
CA VAL A 295 -0.85 21.45 -2.22
C VAL A 295 -2.37 21.47 -2.42
N VAL A 296 -3.07 22.29 -1.63
CA VAL A 296 -4.52 22.48 -1.75
C VAL A 296 -4.82 23.94 -2.12
N THR A 297 -5.75 24.10 -3.07
CA THR A 297 -6.20 25.40 -3.59
C THR A 297 -7.73 25.48 -3.56
N GLY A 298 -8.28 26.69 -3.75
CA GLY A 298 -9.68 26.83 -4.13
C GLY A 298 -9.88 26.31 -5.57
N VAL A 299 -11.11 25.96 -5.93
CA VAL A 299 -11.42 25.46 -7.29
C VAL A 299 -11.08 26.49 -8.39
N ASP A 300 -10.98 27.77 -8.04
CA ASP A 300 -10.52 28.86 -8.93
C ASP A 300 -8.99 29.04 -8.97
N GLY A 301 -8.23 28.15 -8.32
CA GLY A 301 -6.78 28.22 -8.18
C GLY A 301 -6.29 29.21 -7.13
N SER A 302 -7.19 29.77 -6.30
CA SER A 302 -6.79 30.64 -5.20
C SER A 302 -5.93 29.89 -4.17
N PRO A 303 -4.81 30.47 -3.70
CA PRO A 303 -3.93 29.78 -2.77
C PRO A 303 -4.56 29.68 -1.37
N LEU A 304 -4.35 28.55 -0.69
CA LEU A 304 -4.65 28.40 0.73
C LEU A 304 -3.36 28.29 1.56
N PRO A 305 -3.42 28.60 2.87
CA PRO A 305 -2.40 28.16 3.81
C PRO A 305 -2.26 26.62 3.76
N PRO A 306 -1.05 26.08 3.95
CA PRO A 306 -0.85 24.64 4.06
C PRO A 306 -1.80 24.04 5.11
N LEU A 307 -2.50 22.98 4.71
CA LEU A 307 -3.34 22.21 5.62
C LEU A 307 -2.48 21.18 6.34
N THR A 308 -2.98 20.73 7.49
CA THR A 308 -2.39 19.66 8.29
C THR A 308 -3.38 18.50 8.42
N CYS A 309 -2.90 17.36 8.91
CA CYS A 309 -3.71 16.22 9.32
C CYS A 309 -4.51 16.53 10.61
N ASP A 310 -5.38 17.53 10.55
CA ASP A 310 -6.24 18.00 11.63
C ASP A 310 -7.67 17.47 11.44
N PRO A 311 -8.19 16.62 12.35
CA PRO A 311 -9.54 16.08 12.24
C PRO A 311 -10.65 17.13 12.34
N ASP A 312 -10.37 18.29 12.95
CA ASP A 312 -11.29 19.42 13.10
C ASP A 312 -11.11 20.49 12.01
N GLY A 313 -10.15 20.29 11.10
CA GLY A 313 -9.87 21.15 9.96
C GLY A 313 -10.90 21.06 8.83
N PRO A 314 -10.72 21.83 7.74
CA PRO A 314 -11.55 21.71 6.54
C PRO A 314 -11.41 20.32 5.93
N LEU A 315 -12.53 19.72 5.49
CA LEU A 315 -12.49 18.42 4.83
C LEU A 315 -11.72 18.53 3.52
N VAL A 316 -10.65 17.74 3.41
CA VAL A 316 -9.94 17.44 2.17
C VAL A 316 -9.64 15.95 2.17
N ALA A 317 -10.22 15.24 1.22
CA ALA A 317 -10.01 13.83 0.97
C ALA A 317 -9.84 13.59 -0.53
N GLU A 318 -9.32 12.43 -0.90
CA GLU A 318 -9.11 12.06 -2.30
C GLU A 318 -9.65 10.67 -2.57
N VAL A 319 -10.31 10.49 -3.70
CA VAL A 319 -10.71 9.16 -4.17
C VAL A 319 -9.47 8.47 -4.75
N ILE A 320 -8.90 7.56 -3.99
CA ILE A 320 -7.69 6.82 -4.35
C ILE A 320 -7.97 5.78 -5.43
N ARG A 321 -9.13 5.13 -5.35
CA ARG A 321 -9.52 4.08 -6.29
C ARG A 321 -11.02 3.88 -6.31
N THR A 322 -11.61 3.79 -7.50
CA THR A 322 -13.02 3.40 -7.68
C THR A 322 -13.14 2.05 -8.36
N THR A 323 -13.84 1.11 -7.72
CA THR A 323 -14.25 -0.17 -8.33
C THR A 323 -15.76 -0.20 -8.52
N ILE A 324 -16.22 -1.07 -9.41
CA ILE A 324 -17.65 -1.28 -9.67
C ILE A 324 -18.02 -2.69 -9.22
N ASP A 325 -18.75 -2.79 -8.11
CA ASP A 325 -19.35 -4.02 -7.64
C ASP A 325 -20.74 -4.23 -8.24
N ARG A 326 -21.09 -5.49 -8.52
CA ARG A 326 -22.36 -5.84 -9.16
C ARG A 326 -23.59 -5.61 -8.27
N HIS A 327 -23.43 -5.65 -6.95
CA HIS A 327 -24.50 -5.56 -5.98
C HIS A 327 -24.58 -4.17 -5.32
N VAL A 328 -23.43 -3.58 -5.02
CA VAL A 328 -23.31 -2.32 -4.29
C VAL A 328 -23.05 -1.11 -5.21
N GLY A 329 -22.74 -1.35 -6.49
CA GLY A 329 -22.45 -0.29 -7.46
C GLY A 329 -21.02 0.23 -7.31
N ARG A 330 -20.82 1.54 -7.46
CA ARG A 330 -19.50 2.17 -7.31
C ARG A 330 -19.06 2.10 -5.84
N VAL A 331 -17.86 1.60 -5.61
CA VAL A 331 -17.17 1.61 -4.33
C VAL A 331 -15.88 2.39 -4.50
N SER A 332 -15.74 3.49 -3.77
CA SER A 332 -14.58 4.37 -3.85
C SER A 332 -13.79 4.27 -2.55
N LEU A 333 -12.53 3.86 -2.65
CA LEU A 333 -11.53 3.98 -1.58
C LEU A 333 -11.10 5.45 -1.49
N VAL A 334 -11.17 6.01 -0.28
CA VAL A 334 -10.96 7.43 -0.01
C VAL A 334 -9.93 7.60 1.08
N ARG A 335 -8.92 8.42 0.81
CA ARG A 335 -7.93 8.89 1.79
C ARG A 335 -8.37 10.24 2.32
N VAL A 336 -8.56 10.37 3.64
CA VAL A 336 -8.86 11.67 4.27
C VAL A 336 -7.56 12.32 4.71
N PHE A 337 -7.19 13.45 4.12
CA PHE A 337 -5.96 14.17 4.45
C PHE A 337 -6.18 15.21 5.56
N SER A 338 -7.33 15.91 5.55
CA SER A 338 -7.71 16.89 6.57
C SER A 338 -9.21 16.86 6.84
N GLY A 339 -9.62 17.30 8.02
CA GLY A 339 -10.99 17.24 8.50
C GLY A 339 -11.46 15.81 8.78
N THR A 340 -12.77 15.57 8.72
CA THR A 340 -13.34 14.25 9.01
C THR A 340 -14.56 14.01 8.13
N LEU A 341 -14.59 12.86 7.47
CA LEU A 341 -15.71 12.41 6.64
C LEU A 341 -16.74 11.65 7.50
N ARG A 342 -18.02 11.97 7.35
CA ARG A 342 -19.12 11.36 8.13
C ARG A 342 -20.25 10.84 7.22
N PRO A 343 -20.99 9.81 7.68
CA PRO A 343 -22.26 9.44 7.06
C PRO A 343 -23.23 10.64 7.00
N GLU A 344 -24.08 10.64 5.98
CA GLU A 344 -25.07 11.66 5.64
C GLU A 344 -24.49 13.08 5.36
N GLN A 345 -23.17 13.20 5.27
CA GLN A 345 -22.50 14.46 4.94
C GLN A 345 -22.66 14.79 3.45
N VAL A 346 -22.94 16.05 3.14
CA VAL A 346 -22.85 16.56 1.78
C VAL A 346 -21.45 17.10 1.54
N VAL A 347 -20.77 16.53 0.55
CA VAL A 347 -19.42 16.89 0.12
C VAL A 347 -19.48 17.49 -1.29
N HIS A 348 -18.42 18.18 -1.67
CA HIS A 348 -18.18 18.62 -3.03
C HIS A 348 -17.06 17.78 -3.64
N ALA A 349 -17.35 17.12 -4.76
CA ALA A 349 -16.37 16.40 -5.55
C ALA A 349 -15.87 17.32 -6.66
N SER A 350 -14.56 17.60 -6.64
CA SER A 350 -13.86 18.41 -7.63
C SER A 350 -12.94 17.49 -8.45
N GLY A 351 -13.16 17.45 -9.76
CA GLY A 351 -12.35 16.70 -10.72
C GLY A 351 -11.03 17.39 -11.06
N HIS A 352 -10.16 16.66 -11.78
CA HIS A 352 -8.87 17.16 -12.26
C HIS A 352 -8.77 17.32 -13.77
N GLY A 353 -9.91 17.46 -14.46
CA GLY A 353 -9.99 17.74 -15.90
C GLY A 353 -8.90 17.08 -16.76
N LEU A 354 -8.86 15.75 -16.84
CA LEU A 354 -7.93 15.04 -17.75
C LEU A 354 -8.50 14.97 -19.18
N GLU A 355 -8.90 16.12 -19.75
CA GLU A 355 -9.61 16.19 -21.05
C GLU A 355 -8.80 15.54 -22.17
N GLU A 356 -7.47 15.70 -22.17
CA GLU A 356 -6.56 15.09 -23.14
C GLU A 356 -6.55 13.55 -23.09
N ARG A 357 -7.01 12.96 -21.98
CA ARG A 357 -7.18 11.52 -21.79
C ARG A 357 -8.64 11.07 -21.94
N GLY A 358 -9.55 11.98 -22.29
CA GLY A 358 -10.97 11.72 -22.49
C GLY A 358 -11.83 11.89 -21.23
N HIS A 359 -11.31 12.50 -20.16
CA HIS A 359 -12.04 12.76 -18.93
C HIS A 359 -12.35 14.25 -18.79
N PRO A 360 -13.61 14.67 -18.97
CA PRO A 360 -13.98 16.06 -18.77
C PRO A 360 -13.84 16.45 -17.30
N ASP A 361 -13.55 17.72 -17.06
CA ASP A 361 -13.60 18.25 -15.71
C ASP A 361 -15.04 18.23 -15.18
N HIS A 362 -15.20 18.12 -13.86
CA HIS A 362 -16.51 18.07 -13.24
C HIS A 362 -16.49 18.54 -11.79
N ASP A 363 -17.59 19.18 -11.40
CA ASP A 363 -17.83 19.63 -10.03
C ASP A 363 -19.25 19.26 -9.64
N ALA A 364 -19.40 18.53 -8.54
CA ALA A 364 -20.70 18.06 -8.09
C ALA A 364 -20.81 17.97 -6.57
N ASP A 365 -21.94 18.44 -6.06
CA ASP A 365 -22.33 18.15 -4.68
C ASP A 365 -22.90 16.74 -4.57
N GLU A 366 -22.38 15.97 -3.62
CA GLU A 366 -22.80 14.60 -3.39
C GLU A 366 -23.07 14.34 -1.91
N ARG A 367 -24.03 13.48 -1.62
CA ARG A 367 -24.31 13.05 -0.26
C ARG A 367 -23.71 11.67 -0.02
N ILE A 368 -22.78 11.59 0.93
CA ILE A 368 -22.19 10.34 1.38
C ILE A 368 -23.18 9.65 2.32
N ALA A 369 -23.87 8.62 1.86
CA ALA A 369 -24.87 7.93 2.69
C ALA A 369 -24.20 7.20 3.86
N HIS A 370 -23.16 6.43 3.56
CA HIS A 370 -22.46 5.59 4.53
C HIS A 370 -20.95 5.69 4.34
N VAL A 371 -20.21 5.47 5.43
CA VAL A 371 -18.76 5.37 5.44
C VAL A 371 -18.38 3.98 5.94
N TYR A 372 -17.44 3.33 5.28
CA TYR A 372 -17.06 1.94 5.57
C TYR A 372 -15.56 1.82 5.84
N SER A 373 -15.20 0.92 6.75
CA SER A 373 -13.87 0.32 6.82
C SER A 373 -13.84 -0.86 5.83
N PRO A 374 -13.04 -0.80 4.75
CA PRO A 374 -12.96 -1.91 3.79
C PRO A 374 -12.18 -3.09 4.38
N LEU A 375 -12.50 -4.31 3.97
CA LEU A 375 -11.68 -5.51 4.16
C LEU A 375 -11.94 -6.45 2.99
N GLY A 376 -11.19 -6.27 1.90
CA GLY A 376 -11.46 -6.94 0.64
C GLY A 376 -12.86 -6.60 0.11
N ALA A 377 -13.63 -7.63 -0.25
CA ALA A 377 -15.02 -7.47 -0.69
C ALA A 377 -16.01 -7.08 0.43
N GLN A 378 -15.58 -7.11 1.70
CA GLN A 378 -16.45 -6.79 2.83
C GLN A 378 -16.35 -5.31 3.19
N LEU A 379 -17.50 -4.66 3.36
CA LEU A 379 -17.60 -3.27 3.81
C LEU A 379 -18.25 -3.22 5.19
N ARG A 380 -17.47 -2.83 6.21
CA ARG A 380 -17.96 -2.68 7.57
C ARG A 380 -18.28 -1.22 7.86
N GLU A 381 -19.54 -0.91 8.10
CA GLU A 381 -19.98 0.46 8.35
C GLU A 381 -19.36 1.05 9.63
N VAL A 382 -18.86 2.29 9.53
CA VAL A 382 -18.24 3.04 10.62
C VAL A 382 -18.89 4.43 10.76
N GLY A 383 -18.81 5.00 11.95
CA GLY A 383 -19.45 6.30 12.23
C GLY A 383 -18.75 7.51 11.62
N LEU A 384 -17.46 7.39 11.25
CA LEU A 384 -16.64 8.47 10.70
C LEU A 384 -15.32 7.92 10.14
N CYS A 385 -14.61 8.75 9.36
CA CYS A 385 -13.22 8.57 8.95
C CYS A 385 -12.48 9.91 9.17
N VAL A 386 -11.55 9.97 10.13
CA VAL A 386 -10.78 11.18 10.45
C VAL A 386 -9.63 11.41 9.47
N ALA A 387 -9.08 12.63 9.48
CA ALA A 387 -7.81 12.95 8.86
C ALA A 387 -6.75 11.88 9.19
N GLY A 388 -5.99 11.48 8.19
CA GLY A 388 -4.97 10.46 8.33
C GLY A 388 -5.50 9.02 8.29
N ASP A 389 -6.79 8.78 8.08
CA ASP A 389 -7.35 7.43 7.88
C ASP A 389 -7.84 7.20 6.43
N ILE A 390 -8.17 5.94 6.13
CA ILE A 390 -8.69 5.47 4.84
C ILE A 390 -10.03 4.78 5.07
N CYS A 391 -11.00 5.10 4.21
CA CYS A 391 -12.33 4.49 4.22
C CYS A 391 -12.79 4.13 2.81
N ALA A 392 -13.90 3.41 2.72
CA ALA A 392 -14.65 3.24 1.49
C ALA A 392 -16.00 3.97 1.59
N ILE A 393 -16.44 4.54 0.47
CA ILE A 393 -17.78 5.09 0.28
C ILE A 393 -18.47 4.37 -0.87
N THR A 394 -19.79 4.29 -0.83
CA THR A 394 -20.62 3.66 -1.86
C THR A 394 -21.59 4.67 -2.45
N GLU A 395 -22.12 4.38 -3.64
CA GLU A 395 -23.20 5.17 -4.28
C GLU A 395 -22.85 6.65 -4.52
N SER A 396 -21.55 6.96 -4.67
CA SER A 396 -21.11 8.26 -5.18
C SER A 396 -21.48 8.38 -6.67
N GLY A 397 -22.09 9.50 -7.03
CA GLY A 397 -22.65 9.75 -8.35
C GLY A 397 -21.56 10.00 -9.39
N SER A 398 -20.76 11.04 -9.18
CA SER A 398 -19.72 11.53 -10.07
C SER A 398 -18.34 11.07 -9.64
N ALA A 399 -17.99 11.18 -8.35
CA ALA A 399 -16.59 11.10 -7.89
C ALA A 399 -15.79 9.89 -8.43
N GLU A 400 -14.78 10.20 -9.23
CA GLU A 400 -13.87 9.34 -9.97
C GLU A 400 -12.53 9.17 -9.24
N THR A 401 -11.74 8.19 -9.66
CA THR A 401 -10.37 8.00 -9.14
C THR A 401 -9.52 9.25 -9.45
N GLY A 402 -8.95 9.84 -8.41
CA GLY A 402 -8.16 11.07 -8.46
C GLY A 402 -8.89 12.29 -7.92
N ASP A 403 -10.22 12.27 -7.81
CA ASP A 403 -10.97 13.46 -7.45
C ASP A 403 -10.78 13.89 -6.00
N THR A 404 -10.84 15.20 -5.78
CA THR A 404 -10.83 15.79 -4.45
C THR A 404 -12.24 15.83 -3.87
N LEU A 405 -12.43 15.28 -2.68
CA LEU A 405 -13.65 15.42 -1.89
C LEU A 405 -13.42 16.48 -0.80
N SER A 406 -14.24 17.53 -0.81
CA SER A 406 -14.14 18.65 0.13
C SER A 406 -15.48 19.02 0.76
N GLY A 407 -15.47 19.93 1.73
CA GLY A 407 -16.71 20.43 2.32
C GLY A 407 -17.51 21.26 1.32
N LYS A 408 -18.83 21.05 1.23
CA LYS A 408 -19.69 21.81 0.30
C LYS A 408 -19.56 23.33 0.40
N GLU A 409 -19.44 23.85 1.62
CA GLU A 409 -19.36 25.31 1.86
C GLU A 409 -17.98 25.89 1.53
N GLN A 410 -16.98 25.02 1.35
CA GLN A 410 -15.63 25.40 0.97
C GLN A 410 -15.08 24.35 -0.03
N PRO A 411 -15.49 24.43 -1.30
CA PRO A 411 -14.93 23.59 -2.36
C PRO A 411 -13.42 23.81 -2.49
N LEU A 412 -12.68 22.71 -2.46
CA LEU A 412 -11.21 22.70 -2.55
C LEU A 412 -10.75 21.73 -3.65
N LEU A 413 -9.54 21.97 -4.12
CA LEU A 413 -8.87 21.17 -5.14
C LEU A 413 -7.45 20.86 -4.68
N MET A 414 -7.12 19.58 -4.56
CA MET A 414 -5.80 19.11 -4.14
C MET A 414 -4.96 18.72 -5.35
N GLU A 415 -3.69 19.10 -5.38
CA GLU A 415 -2.79 18.79 -6.50
C GLU A 415 -2.83 17.28 -6.86
N PRO A 416 -3.13 16.93 -8.13
CA PRO A 416 -3.25 15.55 -8.55
C PRO A 416 -1.89 14.85 -8.55
N TRP A 417 -1.88 13.53 -8.33
CA TRP A 417 -0.66 12.75 -8.49
C TRP A 417 -0.38 12.40 -9.95
N SER A 418 0.90 12.14 -10.27
CA SER A 418 1.31 11.86 -11.65
C SER A 418 0.91 10.46 -12.11
N MET A 419 -0.01 10.41 -13.07
CA MET A 419 -0.44 9.16 -13.69
C MET A 419 0.52 8.74 -14.80
N PRO A 420 0.84 7.44 -14.90
CA PRO A 420 1.65 6.93 -16.00
C PRO A 420 0.92 7.12 -17.35
N GLU A 421 1.69 7.17 -18.44
CA GLU A 421 1.15 7.21 -19.80
C GLU A 421 0.92 5.79 -20.33
N PRO A 422 -0.28 5.45 -20.84
CA PRO A 422 -0.54 4.14 -21.43
C PRO A 422 0.12 4.02 -22.81
N LEU A 423 0.90 2.95 -23.01
CA LEU A 423 1.75 2.78 -24.20
C LEU A 423 1.22 1.73 -25.18
N LEU A 424 0.21 0.93 -24.82
CA LEU A 424 -0.33 -0.14 -25.66
C LEU A 424 -1.69 0.24 -26.27
N PRO A 425 -1.76 0.58 -27.56
CA PRO A 425 -3.04 0.84 -28.23
C PRO A 425 -3.73 -0.45 -28.69
N ILE A 426 -5.04 -0.54 -28.47
CA ILE A 426 -5.88 -1.66 -28.90
C ILE A 426 -7.15 -1.11 -29.55
N ALA A 427 -7.35 -1.38 -30.83
CA ALA A 427 -8.61 -1.06 -31.49
C ALA A 427 -9.67 -2.09 -31.10
N VAL A 428 -10.77 -1.63 -30.49
CA VAL A 428 -11.89 -2.47 -30.04
C VAL A 428 -13.10 -2.29 -30.95
N VAL A 429 -13.74 -3.41 -31.30
CA VAL A 429 -14.88 -3.44 -32.22
C VAL A 429 -16.03 -4.25 -31.61
N ALA A 430 -17.18 -3.61 -31.49
CA ALA A 430 -18.43 -4.27 -31.10
C ALA A 430 -18.92 -5.21 -32.21
N ARG A 431 -19.45 -6.39 -31.86
CA ARG A 431 -19.94 -7.35 -32.86
C ARG A 431 -21.31 -6.99 -33.45
N SER A 432 -22.12 -6.24 -32.69
CA SER A 432 -23.44 -5.80 -33.11
C SER A 432 -23.69 -4.35 -32.67
N ARG A 433 -24.77 -3.75 -33.19
CA ARG A 433 -25.16 -2.39 -32.79
C ARG A 433 -25.58 -2.30 -31.32
N SER A 434 -26.20 -3.34 -30.77
CA SER A 434 -26.51 -3.40 -29.33
C SER A 434 -25.23 -3.49 -28.48
N ASP A 435 -24.21 -4.20 -28.98
CA ASP A 435 -22.90 -4.24 -28.33
C ASP A 435 -22.19 -2.88 -28.41
N GLU A 436 -22.43 -2.07 -29.45
CA GLU A 436 -21.85 -0.73 -29.58
C GLU A 436 -22.33 0.21 -28.48
N ASP A 437 -23.66 0.24 -28.22
CA ASP A 437 -24.25 1.03 -27.14
C ASP A 437 -23.75 0.54 -25.76
N ALA A 438 -23.66 -0.79 -25.56
CA ALA A 438 -23.17 -1.38 -24.32
C ALA A 438 -21.66 -1.14 -24.11
N LEU A 439 -20.86 -1.21 -25.18
CA LEU A 439 -19.43 -0.94 -25.18
C LEU A 439 -19.16 0.50 -24.76
N ALA A 440 -19.85 1.47 -25.38
CA ALA A 440 -19.70 2.88 -25.05
C ALA A 440 -20.00 3.15 -23.56
N LYS A 441 -21.08 2.56 -23.04
CA LYS A 441 -21.45 2.69 -21.62
C LYS A 441 -20.41 2.07 -20.68
N ASN A 442 -19.99 0.83 -20.94
CA ASN A 442 -19.04 0.12 -20.07
C ASN A 442 -17.64 0.71 -20.15
N LEU A 443 -17.21 1.23 -21.31
CA LEU A 443 -15.94 1.94 -21.45
C LEU A 443 -15.93 3.22 -20.63
N ALA A 444 -16.99 4.03 -20.68
CA ALA A 444 -17.07 5.25 -19.87
C ALA A 444 -16.94 4.94 -18.37
N GLN A 445 -17.55 3.84 -17.91
CA GLN A 445 -17.43 3.37 -16.53
C GLN A 445 -16.03 2.87 -16.16
N LEU A 446 -15.36 2.15 -17.07
CA LEU A 446 -14.00 1.66 -16.83
C LEU A 446 -12.98 2.80 -16.80
N VAL A 447 -13.10 3.73 -17.74
CA VAL A 447 -12.24 4.91 -17.85
C VAL A 447 -12.37 5.75 -16.57
N ALA A 448 -13.59 6.10 -16.15
CA ALA A 448 -13.83 6.82 -14.88
C ALA A 448 -13.27 6.10 -13.63
N GLY A 449 -13.20 4.76 -13.66
CA GLY A 449 -12.58 3.99 -12.59
C GLY A 449 -11.05 3.99 -12.66
N ASP A 450 -10.49 3.90 -13.87
CA ASP A 450 -9.06 3.69 -14.14
C ASP A 450 -8.49 4.80 -15.01
N PRO A 451 -7.88 5.84 -14.40
CA PRO A 451 -7.31 6.99 -15.10
C PRO A 451 -6.03 6.66 -15.88
N THR A 452 -5.57 5.40 -15.86
CA THR A 452 -4.49 4.94 -16.74
C THR A 452 -4.99 4.44 -18.08
N LEU A 453 -6.31 4.29 -18.25
CA LEU A 453 -6.90 4.06 -19.56
C LEU A 453 -7.09 5.36 -20.31
N ARG A 454 -6.79 5.34 -21.61
CA ARG A 454 -7.13 6.45 -22.50
C ARG A 454 -7.94 5.95 -23.67
N LEU A 455 -9.11 6.56 -23.87
CA LEU A 455 -9.98 6.25 -24.98
C LEU A 455 -9.82 7.31 -26.08
N ASP A 456 -9.45 6.87 -27.28
CA ASP A 456 -9.30 7.73 -28.45
C ASP A 456 -10.17 7.21 -29.60
N ARG A 457 -10.61 8.10 -30.47
CA ARG A 457 -11.26 7.74 -31.73
C ARG A 457 -10.44 8.30 -32.87
N ASN A 458 -9.77 7.42 -33.60
CA ASN A 458 -8.93 7.80 -34.72
C ASN A 458 -9.77 8.61 -35.74
N PRO A 459 -9.39 9.86 -36.07
CA PRO A 459 -10.20 10.74 -36.91
C PRO A 459 -10.32 10.25 -38.36
N ASP A 460 -9.31 9.53 -38.86
CA ASP A 460 -9.22 9.06 -40.24
C ASP A 460 -9.92 7.71 -40.41
N THR A 461 -9.63 6.75 -39.54
CA THR A 461 -10.16 5.38 -39.63
C THR A 461 -11.47 5.19 -38.87
N ARG A 462 -11.81 6.13 -37.98
CA ARG A 462 -12.94 6.08 -37.05
C ARG A 462 -12.89 4.92 -36.06
N GLN A 463 -11.75 4.23 -35.97
CA GLN A 463 -11.50 3.17 -35.00
C GLN A 463 -11.60 3.72 -33.58
N LEU A 464 -12.19 2.94 -32.69
CA LEU A 464 -12.17 3.20 -31.26
C LEU A 464 -10.93 2.52 -30.67
N VAL A 465 -9.96 3.33 -30.27
CA VAL A 465 -8.66 2.87 -29.77
C VAL A 465 -8.62 3.05 -28.27
N LEU A 466 -8.47 1.94 -27.56
CA LEU A 466 -8.26 1.89 -26.13
C LEU A 466 -6.75 1.75 -25.85
N TRP A 467 -6.18 2.72 -25.17
CA TRP A 467 -4.80 2.69 -24.72
C TRP A 467 -4.73 2.11 -23.31
N CYS A 468 -3.94 1.05 -23.15
CA CYS A 468 -3.67 0.36 -21.90
C CYS A 468 -2.19 0.48 -21.53
N MET A 469 -1.87 0.15 -20.28
CA MET A 469 -0.48 0.15 -19.80
C MET A 469 0.38 -0.94 -20.43
N GLY A 470 -0.21 -2.11 -20.70
CA GLY A 470 0.48 -3.27 -21.28
C GLY A 470 -0.50 -4.42 -21.53
N GLU A 471 0.01 -5.57 -21.99
CA GLU A 471 -0.79 -6.71 -22.44
C GLU A 471 -1.64 -7.31 -21.31
N SER A 472 -1.07 -7.41 -20.11
CA SER A 472 -1.79 -7.95 -18.94
C SER A 472 -2.92 -7.03 -18.50
N HIS A 473 -2.67 -5.71 -18.50
CA HIS A 473 -3.72 -4.74 -18.19
C HIS A 473 -4.83 -4.77 -19.25
N ALA A 474 -4.46 -4.80 -20.53
CA ALA A 474 -5.42 -4.94 -21.62
C ALA A 474 -6.30 -6.19 -21.49
N GLU A 475 -5.72 -7.35 -21.15
CA GLU A 475 -6.49 -8.58 -20.96
C GLU A 475 -7.56 -8.43 -19.87
N VAL A 476 -7.19 -7.85 -18.72
CA VAL A 476 -8.14 -7.59 -17.62
C VAL A 476 -9.26 -6.64 -18.06
N VAL A 477 -8.93 -5.57 -18.78
CA VAL A 477 -9.91 -4.58 -19.25
C VAL A 477 -10.89 -5.19 -20.26
N LEU A 478 -10.37 -5.96 -21.23
CA LEU A 478 -11.20 -6.67 -22.21
C LEU A 478 -12.09 -7.71 -21.53
N ASP A 479 -11.60 -8.40 -20.52
CA ASP A 479 -12.38 -9.35 -19.73
C ASP A 479 -13.50 -8.66 -18.93
N ARG A 480 -13.22 -7.49 -18.35
CA ARG A 480 -14.24 -6.66 -17.67
C ARG A 480 -15.33 -6.20 -18.64
N LEU A 481 -14.96 -5.76 -19.85
CA LEU A 481 -15.93 -5.41 -20.90
C LEU A 481 -16.81 -6.60 -21.29
N ARG A 482 -16.22 -7.79 -21.48
CA ARG A 482 -16.97 -9.03 -21.76
C ARG A 482 -17.89 -9.42 -20.61
N ALA A 483 -17.43 -9.30 -19.36
CA ALA A 483 -18.24 -9.54 -18.18
C ALA A 483 -19.40 -8.55 -18.04
N GLY A 484 -19.22 -7.32 -18.53
CA GLY A 484 -20.26 -6.30 -18.70
C GLY A 484 -21.30 -6.60 -19.79
N GLY A 485 -21.22 -7.78 -20.43
CA GLY A 485 -22.17 -8.25 -21.43
C GLY A 485 -21.89 -7.77 -22.85
N VAL A 486 -20.69 -7.28 -23.13
CA VAL A 486 -20.30 -6.81 -24.46
C VAL A 486 -19.63 -7.94 -25.24
N GLU A 487 -20.20 -8.32 -26.38
CA GLU A 487 -19.45 -9.11 -27.36
C GLU A 487 -18.57 -8.20 -28.22
N LEU A 488 -17.25 -8.26 -27.99
CA LEU A 488 -16.26 -7.45 -28.71
C LEU A 488 -15.14 -8.30 -29.32
N GLY A 489 -14.56 -7.78 -30.40
CA GLY A 489 -13.30 -8.22 -30.99
C GLY A 489 -12.24 -7.11 -30.93
N THR A 490 -11.03 -7.45 -31.35
CA THR A 490 -9.94 -6.50 -31.55
C THR A 490 -9.48 -6.54 -33.01
N GLU A 491 -8.96 -5.42 -33.49
CA GLU A 491 -8.38 -5.31 -34.84
C GLU A 491 -7.04 -4.57 -34.81
N PRO A 492 -6.20 -4.68 -35.86
CA PRO A 492 -4.96 -3.91 -35.93
C PRO A 492 -5.25 -2.41 -35.87
N VAL A 493 -4.50 -1.71 -35.02
CA VAL A 493 -4.48 -0.24 -34.98
C VAL A 493 -3.82 0.25 -36.27
N ALA A 494 -4.56 1.05 -37.03
CA ALA A 494 -4.17 1.49 -38.38
C ALA A 494 -3.35 2.79 -38.39
#